data_AF-A0A409XPD7-F1
#
_entry.id   AF-A0A409XPD7-F1
#
_cell.length_a   1.000
_cell.length_b   1.000
_cell.length_c   1.000
_cell.angle_alpha   90.00
_cell.angle_beta   90.00
_cell.angle_gamma   90.00
#
_symmetry.space_group_name_H-M   'P 1'
#
loop_
_entity.id
_entity.type
_entity.pdbx_description
1 polymer ?
#
loop_
_entity_poly.entity_id
_entity_poly.type
_entity_poly.pdbx_seq_one_letter_code
_entity_poly.pdbx_strand_id
1 'polypeptide(L)'
;MQRSAALWITGAFRTSPTGGVEALAGLPPINLLLRRLSERADYWFATLTPTHPVRAFLSRFNCGTIALHPSLSIQTMSEPEIFRTSGTLFESNTNVLALTETLLPMNRLSRPGGRLMDRFADQVHFDDCKISRGDADKELKQRTKHLDKLRDKISENIGTYYAGTDARTDASLPLSGRYQAIAASILFSGGVERWHARHVADKVTAPDAELYAIRSAIVNATLRDDCTDIFIFTDSM
;
A
#
# COMPACT_ATOMS: atom_id res chain seq x y z
N MET A 1 6.47 -3.37 37.03
CA MET A 1 7.18 -3.44 35.73
C MET A 1 7.96 -2.15 35.41
N GLN A 2 7.33 -0.97 35.49
CA GLN A 2 7.97 0.30 35.14
C GLN A 2 9.24 0.62 35.96
N ARG A 3 9.21 0.44 37.29
CA ARG A 3 10.39 0.59 38.17
C ARG A 3 11.58 -0.28 37.75
N SER A 4 11.36 -1.53 37.36
CA SER A 4 12.45 -2.43 36.95
C SER A 4 13.14 -1.93 35.68
N ALA A 5 12.36 -1.43 34.72
CA ALA A 5 12.90 -0.78 33.53
C ALA A 5 13.63 0.53 33.88
N ALA A 6 13.06 1.34 34.78
CA ALA A 6 13.66 2.60 35.22
C ALA A 6 15.03 2.37 35.89
N LEU A 7 15.15 1.35 36.75
CA LEU A 7 16.42 0.95 37.39
C LEU A 7 17.45 0.46 36.37
N TRP A 8 17.01 -0.26 35.33
CA TRP A 8 17.89 -0.73 34.26
C TRP A 8 18.41 0.43 33.39
N ILE A 9 17.53 1.37 33.03
CA ILE A 9 17.87 2.57 32.24
C ILE A 9 18.85 3.48 32.98
N THR A 10 18.59 3.71 34.27
CA THR A 10 19.35 4.70 35.07
C THR A 10 20.55 4.11 35.81
N GLY A 11 20.62 2.78 35.94
CA GLY A 11 21.62 2.11 36.79
C GLY A 11 21.45 2.39 38.29
N ALA A 12 20.32 2.94 38.72
CA ALA A 12 20.11 3.33 40.11
C ALA A 12 19.98 2.10 41.05
N PHE A 13 20.31 2.29 42.32
CA PHE A 13 20.22 1.21 43.33
C PHE A 13 18.78 0.76 43.55
N ARG A 14 18.58 -0.50 43.95
CA ARG A 14 17.25 -1.05 44.27
C ARG A 14 16.50 -0.26 45.34
N THR A 15 17.20 0.40 46.25
CA THR A 15 16.65 1.22 47.34
C THR A 15 16.28 2.65 46.91
N SER A 16 16.64 3.06 45.69
CA SER A 16 16.35 4.40 45.18
C SER A 16 14.83 4.65 45.10
N PRO A 17 14.37 5.88 45.40
CA PRO A 17 12.96 6.21 45.43
C PRO A 17 12.34 6.07 44.02
N THR A 18 11.24 5.31 43.91
CA THR A 18 10.60 4.95 42.63
C THR A 18 10.34 6.18 41.75
N GLY A 19 9.71 7.21 42.30
CA GLY A 19 9.36 8.41 41.53
C GLY A 19 10.57 9.18 41.01
N GLY A 20 11.67 9.21 41.76
CA GLY A 20 12.91 9.85 41.33
C GLY A 20 13.59 9.07 40.20
N VAL A 21 13.64 7.73 40.30
CA VAL A 21 14.22 6.87 39.27
C VAL A 21 13.39 6.90 37.98
N GLU A 22 12.07 6.88 38.09
CA GLU A 22 11.17 6.99 36.93
C GLU A 22 11.30 8.34 36.23
N ALA A 23 11.38 9.44 36.99
CA ALA A 23 11.60 10.78 36.44
C ALA A 23 12.97 10.91 35.76
N LEU A 24 14.04 10.39 36.36
CA LEU A 24 15.38 10.37 35.76
C LEU A 24 15.44 9.51 34.50
N ALA A 25 14.67 8.42 34.45
CA ALA A 25 14.52 7.60 33.25
C ALA A 25 13.62 8.24 32.17
N GLY A 26 13.04 9.41 32.44
CA GLY A 26 12.09 10.07 31.52
C GLY A 26 10.75 9.36 31.39
N LEU A 27 10.41 8.47 32.32
CA LEU A 27 9.17 7.69 32.27
C LEU A 27 8.04 8.46 32.97
N PRO A 28 6.94 8.80 32.27
CA PRO A 28 5.81 9.46 32.90
C PRO A 28 5.13 8.52 33.92
N PRO A 29 4.55 9.05 34.99
CA PRO A 29 3.70 8.29 35.90
C PRO A 29 2.66 7.44 35.14
N ILE A 30 2.49 6.18 35.55
CA ILE A 30 1.64 5.21 34.82
C ILE A 30 0.20 5.70 34.64
N ASN A 31 -0.35 6.41 35.61
CA ASN A 31 -1.69 7.01 35.52
C ASN A 31 -1.78 8.07 34.40
N LEU A 32 -0.72 8.86 34.19
CA LEU A 32 -0.66 9.82 33.09
C LEU A 32 -0.49 9.12 31.74
N LEU A 33 0.24 8.01 31.69
CA LEU A 33 0.35 7.19 30.47
C LEU A 33 -1.01 6.59 30.09
N LEU A 34 -1.71 5.99 31.05
CA LEU A 34 -3.05 5.43 30.82
C LEU A 34 -4.04 6.51 30.38
N ARG A 35 -4.00 7.68 31.00
CA ARG A 35 -4.81 8.84 30.59
C ARG A 35 -4.51 9.26 29.15
N ARG A 36 -3.22 9.39 28.77
CA ARG A 36 -2.83 9.73 27.39
C ARG A 36 -3.28 8.67 26.37
N LEU A 37 -3.25 7.39 26.74
CA LEU A 37 -3.74 6.30 25.89
C LEU A 37 -5.26 6.38 25.70
N SER A 38 -6.01 6.67 26.76
CA SER A 38 -7.46 6.90 26.71
C SER A 38 -7.80 8.12 25.84
N GLU A 39 -7.17 9.28 26.08
CA GLU A 39 -7.35 10.49 25.27
C GLU A 39 -7.01 10.24 23.79
N ARG A 40 -5.95 9.47 23.50
CA ARG A 40 -5.59 9.10 22.14
C ARG A 40 -6.64 8.19 21.48
N ALA A 41 -7.23 7.27 22.23
CA ALA A 41 -8.32 6.44 21.73
C ALA A 41 -9.51 7.33 21.34
N ASP A 42 -9.87 8.31 22.16
CA ASP A 42 -10.95 9.26 21.87
C ASP A 42 -10.68 10.03 20.57
N TYR A 43 -9.46 10.52 20.36
CA TYR A 43 -9.06 11.15 19.09
C TYR A 43 -9.12 10.19 17.90
N TRP A 44 -8.72 8.92 18.07
CA TRP A 44 -8.87 7.93 17.01
C TRP A 44 -10.32 7.72 16.63
N PHE A 45 -11.23 7.61 17.60
CA PHE A 45 -12.68 7.53 17.34
C PHE A 45 -13.21 8.77 16.62
N ALA A 46 -12.80 9.97 17.01
CA ALA A 46 -13.18 11.20 16.34
C ALA A 46 -12.73 11.23 14.87
N THR A 47 -11.53 10.72 14.58
CA THR A 47 -10.95 10.66 13.23
C THR A 47 -11.41 9.46 12.38
N LEU A 48 -12.28 8.58 12.87
CA LEU A 48 -12.83 7.52 12.04
C LEU A 48 -13.63 8.11 10.87
N THR A 49 -13.57 7.50 9.69
CA THR A 49 -14.41 7.92 8.56
C THR A 49 -15.90 7.77 8.90
N PRO A 50 -16.81 8.58 8.33
CA PRO A 50 -18.25 8.48 8.59
C PRO A 50 -18.87 7.12 8.24
N THR A 51 -18.19 6.34 7.39
CA THR A 51 -18.57 4.99 6.95
C THR A 51 -17.83 3.88 7.69
N HIS A 52 -17.02 4.20 8.70
CA HIS A 52 -16.23 3.20 9.40
C HIS A 52 -17.14 2.23 10.19
N PRO A 53 -16.94 0.90 10.11
CA PRO A 53 -17.85 -0.09 10.70
C PRO A 53 -17.99 0.05 12.22
N VAL A 54 -16.93 0.46 12.92
CA VAL A 54 -16.98 0.69 14.38
C VAL A 54 -17.97 1.80 14.76
N ARG A 55 -18.25 2.76 13.86
CA ARG A 55 -19.25 3.80 14.12
C ARG A 55 -20.68 3.25 14.23
N ALA A 56 -20.96 2.06 13.68
CA ALA A 56 -22.27 1.42 13.81
C ALA A 56 -22.61 1.03 15.26
N PHE A 57 -21.60 0.87 16.12
CA PHE A 57 -21.79 0.54 17.53
C PHE A 57 -21.92 1.77 18.44
N LEU A 58 -21.63 2.96 17.93
CA LEU A 58 -21.67 4.20 18.72
C LEU A 58 -23.11 4.72 18.87
N SER A 59 -23.27 5.77 19.68
CA SER A 59 -24.55 6.50 19.79
C SER A 59 -24.90 7.22 18.48
N ARG A 60 -26.17 7.63 18.35
CA ARG A 60 -26.66 8.35 17.16
C ARG A 60 -25.87 9.63 16.84
N PHE A 61 -25.30 10.28 17.84
CA PHE A 61 -24.49 11.49 17.65
C PHE A 61 -23.13 11.20 17.00
N ASN A 62 -22.62 9.98 17.17
CA ASN A 62 -21.27 9.59 16.74
C ASN A 62 -21.26 8.57 15.59
N CYS A 63 -22.43 8.04 15.17
CA CYS A 63 -22.50 7.03 14.12
C CYS A 63 -22.20 7.56 12.71
N GLY A 64 -22.18 8.88 12.50
CA GLY A 64 -21.90 9.47 11.19
C GLY A 64 -22.99 9.12 10.18
N THR A 65 -22.63 8.53 9.05
CA THR A 65 -23.55 8.18 7.95
C THR A 65 -23.91 6.69 7.89
N ILE A 66 -23.35 5.87 8.79
CA ILE A 66 -23.59 4.42 8.80
C ILE A 66 -24.88 4.09 9.55
N ALA A 67 -25.56 3.02 9.13
CA ALA A 67 -26.67 2.47 9.89
C ALA A 67 -26.18 1.88 11.21
N LEU A 68 -26.92 2.12 12.29
CA LEU A 68 -26.61 1.56 13.61
C LEU A 68 -26.74 0.03 13.59
N HIS A 69 -25.86 -0.64 14.34
CA HIS A 69 -25.98 -2.07 14.51
C HIS A 69 -27.24 -2.39 15.33
N PRO A 70 -28.12 -3.29 14.85
CA PRO A 70 -29.47 -3.46 15.41
C PRO A 70 -29.50 -4.00 16.84
N SER A 71 -28.44 -4.67 17.31
CA SER A 71 -28.41 -5.31 18.63
C SER A 71 -27.19 -4.97 19.50
N LEU A 72 -26.19 -4.28 18.95
CA LEU A 72 -24.90 -4.04 19.62
C LEU A 72 -24.53 -2.56 19.66
N SER A 73 -25.41 -1.69 19.17
CA SER A 73 -25.20 -0.26 19.30
C SER A 73 -25.42 0.16 20.75
N ILE A 74 -24.61 1.10 21.24
CA ILE A 74 -24.86 1.77 22.52
C ILE A 74 -26.29 2.37 22.54
N GLN A 75 -26.79 2.81 21.38
CA GLN A 75 -28.14 3.37 21.25
C GLN A 75 -29.26 2.38 21.58
N THR A 76 -29.02 1.07 21.40
CA THR A 76 -30.01 0.02 21.66
C THR A 76 -29.97 -0.52 23.08
N MET A 77 -28.98 -0.12 23.88
CA MET A 77 -28.85 -0.53 25.27
C MET A 77 -29.71 0.32 26.19
N SER A 78 -30.19 -0.27 27.28
CA SER A 78 -30.87 0.44 28.35
C SER A 78 -29.88 1.25 29.20
N GLU A 79 -30.33 2.32 29.85
CA GLU A 79 -29.48 3.13 30.73
C GLU A 79 -28.74 2.29 31.80
N PRO A 80 -29.38 1.35 32.51
CA PRO A 80 -28.68 0.51 33.50
C PRO A 80 -27.56 -0.34 32.88
N GLU A 81 -27.73 -0.81 31.65
CA GLU A 81 -26.71 -1.58 30.93
C GLU A 81 -25.53 -0.69 30.54
N ILE A 82 -25.80 0.53 30.07
CA ILE A 82 -24.77 1.52 29.75
C ILE A 82 -23.93 1.84 31.00
N PHE A 83 -24.58 2.08 32.14
CA PHE A 83 -23.87 2.38 33.40
C PHE A 83 -23.04 1.20 33.94
N ARG A 84 -23.45 -0.04 33.67
CA ARG A 84 -22.73 -1.25 34.11
C ARG A 84 -21.61 -1.65 33.15
N THR A 85 -21.65 -1.19 31.90
CA THR A 85 -20.70 -1.59 30.87
C THR A 85 -19.56 -0.57 30.82
N SER A 86 -18.38 -0.98 31.27
CA SER A 86 -17.15 -0.19 31.16
C SER A 86 -16.34 -0.66 29.96
N GLY A 87 -15.77 0.28 29.20
CA GLY A 87 -14.91 -0.05 28.07
C GLY A 87 -14.56 1.17 27.23
N THR A 88 -13.49 1.03 26.44
CA THR A 88 -12.97 2.11 25.60
C THR A 88 -14.03 2.66 24.65
N LEU A 89 -14.91 1.82 24.09
CA LEU A 89 -15.96 2.25 23.17
C LEU A 89 -17.00 3.16 23.87
N PHE A 90 -17.36 2.87 25.12
CA PHE A 90 -18.32 3.68 25.90
C PHE A 90 -17.69 4.97 26.39
N GLU A 91 -16.46 4.91 26.88
CA GLU A 91 -15.67 6.08 27.30
C GLU A 91 -15.49 7.03 26.11
N SER A 92 -15.01 6.53 24.98
CA SER A 92 -14.82 7.34 23.77
C SER A 92 -16.13 7.86 23.19
N ASN A 93 -17.22 7.10 23.22
CA ASN A 93 -18.53 7.62 22.78
C ASN A 93 -18.97 8.84 23.60
N THR A 94 -18.60 8.91 24.88
CA THR A 94 -18.91 10.05 25.75
C THR A 94 -17.91 11.19 25.55
N ASN A 95 -16.62 10.87 25.54
CA ASN A 95 -15.53 11.84 25.54
C ASN A 95 -15.32 12.51 24.17
N VAL A 96 -15.67 11.86 23.07
CA VAL A 96 -15.50 12.41 21.70
C VAL A 96 -16.21 13.77 21.56
N LEU A 97 -17.35 13.98 22.22
CA LEU A 97 -18.08 15.25 22.21
C LEU A 97 -17.42 16.34 23.05
N ALA A 98 -16.53 15.97 23.99
CA ALA A 98 -15.80 16.88 24.85
C ALA A 98 -14.41 17.26 24.30
N LEU A 99 -14.02 16.69 23.14
CA LEU A 99 -12.75 17.02 22.49
C LEU A 99 -12.76 18.49 22.01
N THR A 100 -11.72 19.24 22.39
CA THR A 100 -11.58 20.65 22.03
C THR A 100 -10.91 20.84 20.66
N GLU A 101 -10.08 19.89 20.24
CA GLU A 101 -9.41 19.91 18.94
C GLU A 101 -10.22 19.14 17.89
N THR A 102 -10.50 19.80 16.76
CA THR A 102 -11.15 19.15 15.62
C THR A 102 -10.09 18.58 14.68
N LEU A 103 -9.93 17.26 14.69
CA LEU A 103 -9.08 16.55 13.74
C LEU A 103 -9.92 16.04 12.56
N LEU A 104 -9.51 16.36 11.34
CA LEU A 104 -10.18 15.85 10.14
C LEU A 104 -9.95 14.32 10.02
N PRO A 105 -11.02 13.51 9.83
CA PRO A 105 -10.90 12.05 9.68
C PRO A 105 -9.95 11.58 8.58
N MET A 106 -9.82 12.38 7.52
CA MET A 106 -8.83 12.17 6.47
C MET A 106 -8.33 13.53 5.99
N ASN A 107 -7.03 13.61 5.73
CA ASN A 107 -6.46 14.70 4.95
C ASN A 107 -7.15 14.75 3.57
N ARG A 108 -7.40 15.96 3.04
CA ARG A 108 -8.01 16.17 1.72
C ARG A 108 -7.29 15.39 0.61
N LEU A 109 -5.96 15.30 0.68
CA LEU A 109 -5.13 14.57 -0.28
C LEU A 109 -5.21 13.04 -0.14
N SER A 110 -5.69 12.53 1.00
CA SER A 110 -5.75 11.09 1.30
C SER A 110 -7.14 10.49 1.10
N ARG A 111 -8.11 11.28 0.61
CA ARG A 111 -9.47 10.82 0.35
C ARG A 111 -9.45 9.73 -0.74
N PRO A 112 -10.17 8.61 -0.56
CA PRO A 112 -10.45 7.67 -1.65
C PRO A 112 -11.04 8.44 -2.84
N GLY A 113 -10.52 8.20 -4.06
CA GLY A 113 -10.87 8.97 -5.27
C GLY A 113 -10.07 10.26 -5.48
N GLY A 114 -9.29 10.72 -4.48
CA GLY A 114 -8.31 11.81 -4.63
C GLY A 114 -6.87 11.31 -4.86
N ARG A 115 -6.68 10.00 -5.01
CA ARG A 115 -5.39 9.39 -5.34
C ARG A 115 -5.05 9.63 -6.81
N LEU A 116 -3.75 9.64 -7.10
CA LEU A 116 -3.10 9.76 -8.42
C LEU A 116 -4.02 9.35 -9.57
N MET A 117 -4.70 10.32 -10.19
CA MET A 117 -5.39 10.10 -11.45
C MET A 117 -4.32 10.04 -12.52
N ASP A 118 -4.25 8.92 -13.24
CA ASP A 118 -3.41 8.85 -14.42
C ASP A 118 -3.92 9.88 -15.45
N ARG A 119 -3.13 10.94 -15.65
CA ARG A 119 -3.45 12.02 -16.60
C ARG A 119 -3.07 11.67 -18.03
N PHE A 120 -2.44 10.53 -18.22
CA PHE A 120 -1.91 10.05 -19.49
C PHE A 120 -2.51 8.69 -19.86
N ALA A 121 -3.67 8.36 -19.30
CA ALA A 121 -4.39 7.12 -19.61
C ALA A 121 -4.73 7.01 -21.10
N ASP A 122 -4.84 8.14 -21.80
CA ASP A 122 -5.01 8.25 -23.26
C ASP A 122 -3.72 7.97 -24.06
N GLN A 123 -2.55 7.97 -23.41
CA GLN A 123 -1.24 7.73 -24.03
C GLN A 123 -0.77 6.28 -23.87
N VAL A 124 -1.44 5.47 -23.04
CA VAL A 124 -1.11 4.07 -22.82
C VAL A 124 -2.10 3.18 -23.58
N HIS A 125 -1.60 2.40 -24.53
CA HIS A 125 -2.40 1.48 -25.33
C HIS A 125 -2.00 0.04 -25.08
N PHE A 126 -2.98 -0.79 -24.74
CA PHE A 126 -2.79 -2.24 -24.55
C PHE A 126 -3.27 -2.99 -25.79
N ASP A 127 -2.36 -3.76 -26.39
CA ASP A 127 -2.69 -4.72 -27.46
C ASP A 127 -2.67 -6.14 -26.85
N ASP A 128 -3.76 -6.52 -26.18
CA ASP A 128 -3.90 -7.83 -25.55
C ASP A 128 -4.57 -8.83 -26.49
N CYS A 129 -4.08 -10.08 -26.50
CA CYS A 129 -4.68 -11.17 -27.27
C CYS A 129 -5.08 -12.33 -26.34
N LYS A 130 -6.39 -12.53 -26.15
CA LYS A 130 -6.91 -13.67 -25.39
C LYS A 130 -6.92 -14.91 -26.28
N ILE A 131 -6.00 -15.83 -26.02
CA ILE A 131 -5.89 -17.09 -26.76
C ILE A 131 -6.89 -18.11 -26.19
N SER A 132 -7.78 -18.62 -27.04
CA SER A 132 -8.73 -19.69 -26.71
C SER A 132 -8.02 -21.04 -26.64
N ARG A 133 -8.41 -21.87 -25.66
CA ARG A 133 -7.86 -23.23 -25.49
C ARG A 133 -8.09 -24.16 -26.69
N GLY A 134 -9.12 -23.90 -27.51
CA GLY A 134 -9.51 -24.78 -28.61
C GLY A 134 -8.67 -24.61 -29.89
N ASP A 135 -8.21 -23.40 -30.18
CA ASP A 135 -7.53 -23.02 -31.44
C ASP A 135 -6.15 -22.37 -31.20
N ALA A 136 -5.55 -22.65 -30.04
CA ALA A 136 -4.36 -21.96 -29.53
C ALA A 136 -3.21 -21.89 -30.55
N ASP A 137 -2.91 -22.97 -31.28
CA ASP A 137 -1.83 -23.00 -32.26
C ASP A 137 -2.05 -22.06 -33.44
N LYS A 138 -3.30 -21.93 -33.89
CA LYS A 138 -3.66 -21.06 -35.03
C LYS A 138 -3.64 -19.60 -34.59
N GLU A 139 -4.21 -19.32 -33.42
CA GLU A 139 -4.24 -17.98 -32.83
C GLU A 139 -2.82 -17.50 -32.48
N LEU A 140 -1.97 -18.36 -31.92
CA LEU A 140 -0.57 -18.04 -31.63
C LEU A 140 0.19 -17.70 -32.92
N LYS A 141 0.05 -18.51 -33.99
CA LYS A 141 0.67 -18.20 -35.29
C LYS A 141 0.19 -16.89 -35.88
N GLN A 142 -1.09 -16.57 -35.74
CA GLN A 142 -1.64 -15.29 -36.18
C GLN A 142 -1.08 -14.13 -35.35
N ARG A 143 -0.99 -14.32 -34.03
CA ARG A 143 -0.44 -13.34 -33.11
C ARG A 143 1.04 -13.07 -33.38
N THR A 144 1.85 -14.10 -33.57
CA THR A 144 3.27 -13.97 -33.96
C THR A 144 3.40 -13.17 -35.25
N LYS A 145 2.63 -13.49 -36.29
CA LYS A 145 2.64 -12.74 -37.56
C LYS A 145 2.24 -11.27 -37.39
N HIS A 146 1.30 -10.96 -36.49
CA HIS A 146 0.91 -9.59 -36.17
C HIS A 146 2.04 -8.84 -35.47
N LEU A 147 2.63 -9.44 -34.44
CA LEU A 147 3.73 -8.86 -33.67
C LEU A 147 4.98 -8.64 -34.52
N ASP A 148 5.33 -9.57 -35.41
CA ASP A 148 6.45 -9.41 -36.36
C ASP A 148 6.22 -8.21 -37.27
N LYS A 149 5.03 -8.10 -37.88
CA LYS A 149 4.67 -6.94 -38.72
C LYS A 149 4.71 -5.63 -37.94
N LEU A 150 4.29 -5.65 -36.68
CA LEU A 150 4.28 -4.48 -35.81
C LEU A 150 5.73 -4.07 -35.47
N ARG A 151 6.60 -5.02 -35.11
CA ARG A 151 8.04 -4.79 -34.91
C ARG A 151 8.71 -4.21 -36.15
N ASP A 152 8.41 -4.74 -37.32
CA ASP A 152 9.02 -4.28 -38.58
C ASP A 152 8.63 -2.81 -38.86
N LYS A 153 7.34 -2.46 -38.70
CA LYS A 153 6.87 -1.07 -38.83
C LYS A 153 7.50 -0.11 -37.82
N ILE A 154 7.63 -0.55 -36.56
CA ILE A 154 8.26 0.24 -35.49
C ILE A 154 9.72 0.51 -35.83
N SER A 155 10.42 -0.49 -36.38
CA SER A 155 11.84 -0.39 -36.70
C SER A 155 12.13 0.60 -37.83
N GLU A 156 11.14 0.91 -38.68
CA GLU A 156 11.25 1.90 -39.76
C GLU A 156 11.08 3.35 -39.27
N ASN A 157 10.46 3.54 -38.10
CA ASN A 157 10.17 4.87 -37.57
C ASN A 157 11.33 5.42 -36.73
N ILE A 158 11.79 6.63 -37.09
CA ILE A 158 12.79 7.39 -36.33
C ILE A 158 12.15 7.90 -35.04
N GLY A 159 12.88 7.78 -33.92
CA GLY A 159 12.41 8.22 -32.60
C GLY A 159 11.51 7.23 -31.87
N THR A 160 11.16 6.12 -32.52
CA THR A 160 10.44 5.02 -31.88
C THR A 160 11.42 4.03 -31.24
N TYR A 161 11.10 3.63 -30.02
CA TYR A 161 11.84 2.62 -29.26
C TYR A 161 10.93 1.44 -28.94
N TYR A 162 11.47 0.23 -29.01
CA TYR A 162 10.77 -0.94 -28.52
C TYR A 162 11.62 -1.75 -27.56
N ALA A 163 10.99 -2.28 -26.53
CA ALA A 163 11.65 -3.06 -25.50
C ALA A 163 11.01 -4.43 -25.34
N GLY A 164 11.87 -5.45 -25.22
CA GLY A 164 11.46 -6.76 -24.72
C GLY A 164 11.73 -6.81 -23.22
N THR A 165 10.74 -7.25 -22.45
CA THR A 165 10.85 -7.46 -21.00
C THR A 165 10.56 -8.91 -20.68
N ASP A 166 11.35 -9.47 -19.78
CA ASP A 166 11.19 -10.82 -19.26
C ASP A 166 11.61 -10.81 -17.79
N ALA A 167 10.78 -11.37 -16.93
CA ALA A 167 11.13 -11.62 -15.55
C ALA A 167 11.03 -13.10 -15.24
N ARG A 168 12.15 -13.61 -14.74
CA ARG A 168 12.21 -14.97 -14.25
C ARG A 168 12.11 -14.95 -12.73
N THR A 169 10.99 -15.48 -12.25
CA THR A 169 10.87 -15.93 -10.87
C THR A 169 10.92 -17.44 -10.82
N ASP A 170 11.74 -17.99 -9.93
CA ASP A 170 11.60 -19.38 -9.57
C ASP A 170 10.24 -19.50 -8.85
N ALA A 171 9.24 -20.05 -9.56
CA ALA A 171 7.87 -20.22 -9.05
C ALA A 171 7.82 -21.15 -7.82
N SER A 172 8.95 -21.78 -7.48
CA SER A 172 9.15 -22.31 -6.14
C SER A 172 9.46 -21.15 -5.18
N LEU A 173 8.40 -20.62 -4.56
CA LEU A 173 8.51 -20.00 -3.24
C LEU A 173 8.46 -21.10 -2.15
N PRO A 174 9.52 -21.86 -1.84
CA PRO A 174 9.68 -22.37 -0.50
C PRO A 174 10.69 -21.45 0.19
N LEU A 175 10.33 -20.95 1.37
CA LEU A 175 11.05 -20.92 2.66
C LEU A 175 12.61 -20.93 2.74
N SER A 176 13.36 -21.25 1.69
CA SER A 176 14.82 -21.17 1.61
C SER A 176 15.27 -19.81 1.07
N GLY A 177 16.18 -19.15 1.78
CA GLY A 177 16.69 -17.82 1.43
C GLY A 177 17.64 -17.76 0.21
N ARG A 178 17.52 -18.68 -0.75
CA ARG A 178 18.46 -18.83 -1.88
C ARG A 178 17.91 -18.40 -3.25
N TYR A 179 16.61 -18.10 -3.36
CA TYR A 179 15.98 -17.74 -4.63
C TYR A 179 15.75 -16.23 -4.70
N GLN A 180 16.13 -15.63 -5.83
CA GLN A 180 15.94 -14.22 -6.15
C GLN A 180 15.29 -14.10 -7.52
N ALA A 181 14.35 -13.17 -7.65
CA ALA A 181 13.78 -12.80 -8.93
C ALA A 181 14.80 -12.03 -9.77
N ILE A 182 14.80 -12.29 -11.07
CA ILE A 182 15.62 -11.55 -12.04
C ILE A 182 14.67 -10.86 -13.02
N ALA A 183 14.83 -9.56 -13.17
CA ALA A 183 14.14 -8.74 -14.16
C ALA A 183 15.12 -8.39 -15.28
N ALA A 184 14.76 -8.67 -16.51
CA ALA A 184 15.57 -8.38 -17.69
C ALA A 184 14.81 -7.48 -18.67
N SER A 185 15.53 -6.56 -19.29
CA SER A 185 14.97 -5.71 -20.33
C SER A 185 16.02 -5.42 -21.40
N ILE A 186 15.59 -5.43 -22.65
CA ILE A 186 16.41 -5.11 -23.82
C ILE A 186 15.67 -4.03 -24.60
N LEU A 187 16.39 -2.98 -25.01
CA LEU A 187 15.87 -1.83 -25.74
C LEU A 187 16.46 -1.79 -27.14
N PHE A 188 15.61 -1.60 -28.13
CA PHE A 188 15.96 -1.49 -29.54
C PHE A 188 15.44 -0.19 -30.15
N SER A 189 16.13 0.29 -31.19
CA SER A 189 15.66 1.38 -32.06
C SER A 189 16.32 1.26 -33.43
N GLY A 190 15.52 1.41 -34.50
CA GLY A 190 15.99 1.24 -35.88
C GLY A 190 16.47 -0.18 -36.19
N GLY A 191 15.91 -1.20 -35.52
CA GLY A 191 16.35 -2.59 -35.62
C GLY A 191 17.68 -2.91 -34.93
N VAL A 192 18.30 -1.95 -34.24
CA VAL A 192 19.58 -2.12 -33.54
C VAL A 192 19.37 -2.11 -32.03
N GLU A 193 20.04 -3.04 -31.32
CA GLU A 193 20.06 -3.04 -29.85
C GLU A 193 20.77 -1.78 -29.35
N ARG A 194 20.06 -0.99 -28.53
CA ARG A 194 20.58 0.24 -27.94
C ARG A 194 21.03 0.03 -26.51
N TRP A 195 20.42 -0.93 -25.81
CA TRP A 195 20.72 -1.19 -24.41
C TRP A 195 20.16 -2.54 -23.95
N HIS A 196 20.81 -3.15 -22.96
CA HIS A 196 20.36 -4.36 -22.30
C HIS A 196 20.79 -4.32 -20.83
N ALA A 197 19.89 -4.71 -19.93
CA ALA A 197 20.26 -4.99 -18.55
C ALA A 197 19.47 -6.12 -17.92
N ARG A 198 20.08 -6.63 -16.85
CA ARG A 198 19.50 -7.59 -15.93
C ARG A 198 19.68 -7.07 -14.52
N HIS A 199 18.61 -7.12 -13.75
CA HIS A 199 18.57 -6.66 -12.37
C HIS A 199 18.13 -7.80 -11.48
N VAL A 200 18.82 -7.93 -10.34
CA VAL A 200 18.36 -8.78 -9.26
C VAL A 200 17.28 -8.01 -8.51
N ALA A 201 16.05 -8.50 -8.58
CA ALA A 201 14.88 -7.90 -7.93
C ALA A 201 14.61 -8.47 -6.52
N ASP A 202 15.52 -9.33 -6.03
CA ASP A 202 15.45 -10.00 -4.72
C ASP A 202 14.16 -10.84 -4.54
N LYS A 203 13.62 -10.95 -3.33
CA LYS A 203 12.42 -11.75 -3.02
C LYS A 203 11.14 -10.99 -3.38
N VAL A 204 10.84 -10.89 -4.66
CA VAL A 204 9.60 -10.30 -5.17
C VAL A 204 8.79 -11.31 -5.96
N THR A 205 7.50 -11.03 -6.16
CA THR A 205 6.62 -11.89 -6.95
C THR A 205 6.92 -11.75 -8.45
N ALA A 206 6.43 -12.68 -9.27
CA ALA A 206 6.61 -12.61 -10.74
C ALA A 206 6.06 -11.31 -11.34
N PRO A 207 4.83 -10.87 -10.99
CA PRO A 207 4.32 -9.58 -11.46
C PRO A 207 5.18 -8.39 -11.03
N ASP A 208 5.72 -8.40 -9.81
CA ASP A 208 6.57 -7.30 -9.33
C ASP A 208 7.91 -7.24 -10.10
N ALA A 209 8.49 -8.40 -10.42
CA ALA A 209 9.72 -8.49 -11.20
C ALA A 209 9.50 -8.03 -12.65
N GLU A 210 8.35 -8.37 -13.24
CA GLU A 210 7.95 -7.88 -14.57
C GLU A 210 7.74 -6.36 -14.58
N LEU A 211 7.02 -5.82 -13.60
CA LEU A 211 6.86 -4.37 -13.45
C LEU A 211 8.22 -3.67 -13.32
N TYR A 212 9.19 -4.30 -12.65
CA TYR A 212 10.54 -3.79 -12.59
C TYR A 212 11.25 -3.81 -13.96
N ALA A 213 11.09 -4.88 -14.75
CA ALA A 213 11.63 -4.98 -16.11
C ALA A 213 11.04 -3.90 -17.03
N ILE A 214 9.71 -3.74 -17.01
CA ILE A 214 8.96 -2.70 -17.74
C ILE A 214 9.45 -1.31 -17.35
N ARG A 215 9.57 -1.03 -16.05
CA ARG A 215 10.09 0.23 -15.55
C ARG A 215 11.51 0.50 -16.07
N SER A 216 12.38 -0.50 -16.05
CA SER A 216 13.76 -0.35 -16.51
C SER A 216 13.83 -0.02 -18.01
N ALA A 217 13.00 -0.67 -18.82
CA ALA A 217 12.85 -0.37 -20.24
C ALA A 217 12.40 1.08 -20.50
N ILE A 218 11.32 1.52 -19.83
CA ILE A 218 10.75 2.87 -20.00
C ILE A 218 11.76 3.96 -19.59
N VAL A 219 12.43 3.78 -18.44
CA VAL A 219 13.43 4.75 -17.98
C VAL A 219 14.57 4.88 -19.00
N ASN A 220 15.07 3.77 -19.55
CA ASN A 220 16.16 3.83 -20.52
C ASN A 220 15.74 4.38 -21.89
N ALA A 221 14.48 4.19 -22.29
CA ALA A 221 13.93 4.79 -23.50
C ALA A 221 13.77 6.32 -23.34
N THR A 222 13.20 6.76 -22.23
CA THR A 222 12.97 8.19 -21.93
C THR A 222 14.25 8.99 -21.67
N LEU A 223 15.37 8.32 -21.37
CA LEU A 223 16.70 8.95 -21.32
C LEU A 223 17.26 9.28 -22.72
N ARG A 224 16.57 8.93 -23.80
CA ARG A 224 16.97 9.26 -25.18
C ARG A 224 16.26 10.52 -25.63
N ASP A 225 17.05 11.50 -26.07
CA ASP A 225 16.55 12.83 -26.47
C ASP A 225 15.60 12.79 -27.67
N ASP A 226 15.64 11.73 -28.47
CA ASP A 226 14.81 11.51 -29.66
C ASP A 226 13.61 10.59 -29.42
N CYS A 227 13.33 10.17 -28.18
CA CYS A 227 12.25 9.25 -27.88
C CYS A 227 10.86 9.92 -28.00
N THR A 228 10.05 9.47 -28.96
CA THR A 228 8.66 9.90 -29.15
C THR A 228 7.66 8.84 -28.68
N ASP A 229 7.92 7.58 -29.02
CA ASP A 229 7.01 6.46 -28.80
C ASP A 229 7.76 5.27 -28.23
N ILE A 230 7.16 4.60 -27.25
CA ILE A 230 7.74 3.42 -26.58
C ILE A 230 6.77 2.25 -26.72
N PHE A 231 7.24 1.18 -27.33
CA PHE A 231 6.51 -0.08 -27.44
C PHE A 231 7.11 -1.12 -26.51
N ILE A 232 6.29 -1.79 -25.71
CA ILE A 232 6.75 -2.79 -24.74
C ILE A 232 6.16 -4.13 -25.11
N PHE A 233 7.03 -5.09 -25.38
CA PHE A 233 6.69 -6.49 -25.58
C PHE A 233 6.95 -7.22 -24.26
N THR A 234 5.87 -7.65 -23.61
CA THR A 234 5.89 -8.46 -22.39
C THR A 234 5.00 -9.68 -22.61
N ASP A 235 5.36 -10.80 -21.98
CA ASP A 235 4.55 -12.01 -21.90
C ASP A 235 3.68 -12.05 -20.63
N SER A 236 3.75 -11.00 -19.80
CA SER A 236 3.03 -10.89 -18.53
C SER A 236 1.97 -9.79 -18.57
N MET A 237 0.69 -10.21 -18.54
CA MET A 237 -0.49 -9.41 -18.16
C MET A 237 -1.53 -10.32 -17.50
#